data_AF-A0A2V6EFJ3-F1
#
_entry.id   AF-A0A2V6EFJ3-F1
#
_cell.length_a   1.000
_cell.length_b   1.000
_cell.length_c   1.000
_cell.angle_alpha   90.00
_cell.angle_beta   90.00
_cell.angle_gamma   90.00
#
_symmetry.space_group_name_H-M   'P 1'
#
loop_
_entity.id
_entity.type
_entity.pdbx_description
1 polymer ?
#
loop_
_entity_poly.entity_id
_entity_poly.type
_entity_poly.pdbx_seq_one_letter_code
_entity_poly.pdbx_strand_id
1 'polypeptide(L)' 'MACCAKNASNQQSCANLARLNLTADQKSKIEAWQSECVKAGCTKGSRQAFLKKAQGILSADQYAKLKAECNKSATKTEA' A
#
# COMPACT_ATOMS: atom_id res chain seq x y z
N MET A 1 3.67 3.64 -15.06
CA MET A 1 3.88 3.08 -13.71
C MET A 1 3.13 3.97 -12.72
N ALA A 2 1.80 3.89 -12.68
CA ALA A 2 1.03 4.46 -11.58
C ALA A 2 1.13 3.47 -10.42
N CYS A 3 1.17 3.92 -9.16
CA CYS A 3 0.61 3.03 -8.14
C CYS A 3 -0.78 2.71 -8.64
N CYS A 4 -1.04 1.44 -8.89
CA CYS A 4 -2.42 0.99 -9.02
C CYS A 4 -3.14 1.68 -10.19
N ALA A 5 -2.75 1.38 -11.44
CA ALA A 5 -3.64 1.69 -12.56
C ALA A 5 -3.65 0.56 -13.58
N LYS A 6 -4.80 -0.09 -13.68
CA LYS A 6 -5.55 -0.15 -14.93
C LYS A 6 -7.02 -0.22 -14.55
N ASN A 7 -7.61 0.96 -14.45
CA ASN A 7 -9.04 1.32 -14.39
C ASN A 7 -9.16 2.51 -13.45
N ALA A 8 -9.35 3.70 -14.01
CA ALA A 8 -9.70 4.93 -13.29
C ALA A 8 -11.03 4.84 -12.51
N SER A 9 -11.61 3.64 -12.43
CA SER A 9 -12.81 3.30 -11.68
C SER A 9 -12.53 2.59 -10.35
N ASN A 10 -11.27 2.24 -10.01
CA ASN A 10 -10.92 1.75 -8.67
C ASN A 10 -9.54 2.24 -8.23
N GLN A 11 -9.52 3.30 -7.43
CA GLN A 11 -8.34 3.88 -6.76
C GLN A 11 -7.74 2.95 -5.70
N GLN A 12 -7.51 1.69 -6.01
CA GLN A 12 -6.97 0.73 -5.05
C GLN A 12 -5.47 0.94 -4.92
N SER A 13 -5.06 2.05 -4.31
CA SER A 13 -4.18 2.07 -3.13
C SER A 13 -3.38 0.78 -2.91
N CYS A 14 -2.05 0.87 -2.82
CA CYS A 14 -1.07 -0.23 -2.64
C CYS A 14 -1.48 -1.31 -1.61
N ALA A 15 -2.48 -1.08 -0.78
CA ALA A 15 -3.00 -2.06 0.14
C ALA A 15 -4.53 -2.01 0.23
N ASN A 16 -5.17 -3.18 0.21
CA ASN A 16 -6.49 -3.35 0.80
C ASN A 16 -6.32 -3.44 2.33
N LEU A 17 -6.36 -2.27 3.00
CA LEU A 17 -6.11 -2.13 4.44
C LEU A 17 -7.07 -2.94 5.32
N ALA A 18 -8.26 -3.25 4.82
CA ALA A 18 -9.24 -4.04 5.55
C ALA A 18 -8.78 -5.49 5.81
N ARG A 19 -7.86 -6.03 5.00
CA ARG A 19 -7.34 -7.41 5.17
C ARG A 19 -6.17 -7.52 6.17
N LEU A 20 -5.69 -6.38 6.66
CA LEU A 20 -4.46 -6.30 7.41
C LEU A 20 -4.65 -6.34 8.93
N ASN A 21 -5.91 -6.41 9.42
CA ASN A 21 -6.27 -6.34 10.84
C ASN A 21 -5.46 -5.25 11.56
N LEU A 22 -5.43 -4.05 10.96
CA LEU A 22 -4.74 -2.90 11.52
C LEU A 22 -5.57 -2.30 12.65
N THR A 23 -4.90 -1.80 13.69
CA THR A 23 -5.56 -0.92 14.66
C THR A 23 -5.97 0.39 13.98
N ALA A 24 -6.90 1.13 14.59
CA ALA A 24 -7.34 2.42 14.04
C ALA A 24 -6.17 3.41 13.85
N ASP A 25 -5.22 3.43 14.78
CA ASP A 25 -4.00 4.25 14.69
C ASP A 25 -3.09 3.82 13.53
N GLN A 26 -2.81 2.52 13.42
CA GLN A 26 -2.00 1.98 12.33
C GLN A 26 -2.66 2.26 10.98
N LYS A 27 -3.98 2.06 10.88
CA LYS A 27 -4.75 2.30 9.67
C LYS A 27 -4.66 3.76 9.23
N SER A 28 -4.92 4.70 10.15
CA SER A 28 -4.87 6.14 9.86
C SER A 28 -3.49 6.59 9.35
N LYS A 29 -2.41 6.11 9.97
CA LYS A 29 -1.04 6.39 9.52
C LYS A 29 -0.74 5.82 8.14
N ILE A 30 -1.15 4.57 7.88
CA ILE A 30 -0.96 3.93 6.59
C ILE A 30 -1.77 4.65 5.50
N GLU A 31 -3.02 5.04 5.75
CA GLU A 31 -3.85 5.80 4.82
C GLU A 31 -3.22 7.16 4.48
N ALA A 32 -2.69 7.87 5.49
CA ALA A 32 -1.97 9.11 5.29
C ALA A 32 -0.74 8.93 4.38
N TRP A 33 0.13 7.95 4.70
CA TRP A 33 1.33 7.70 3.89
C TRP A 33 1.03 7.14 2.51
N GLN A 34 -0.07 6.42 2.36
CA GLN A 34 -0.54 5.94 1.06
C GLN A 34 -1.02 7.11 0.20
N SER A 35 -1.75 8.07 0.78
CA SER A 35 -2.12 9.31 0.09
C SER A 35 -0.89 10.10 -0.35
N GLU A 36 0.13 10.20 0.49
CA GLU A 36 1.42 10.79 0.10
C GLU A 36 2.11 10.01 -1.02
N CYS A 37 2.09 8.67 -0.94
CA CYS A 37 2.67 7.80 -1.96
C CYS A 37 2.00 8.04 -3.33
N VAL A 38 0.66 8.12 -3.36
CA VAL A 38 -0.13 8.42 -4.56
C VAL A 38 0.15 9.84 -5.07
N LYS A 39 0.18 10.85 -4.19
CA LYS A 39 0.53 12.23 -4.56
C LYS A 39 1.93 12.35 -5.17
N ALA A 40 2.90 11.59 -4.65
CA ALA A 40 4.25 11.51 -5.18
C ALA A 40 4.38 10.70 -6.48
N GLY A 41 3.26 10.33 -7.11
CA GLY A 41 3.23 9.54 -8.34
C GLY A 41 3.62 8.07 -8.13
N CYS A 42 3.74 7.61 -6.88
CA CYS A 42 4.05 6.23 -6.54
C CYS A 42 5.28 5.65 -7.26
N THR A 43 6.33 6.45 -7.32
CA THR A 43 7.64 6.01 -7.76
C THR A 43 8.18 4.90 -6.86
N LYS A 44 9.19 4.18 -7.35
CA LYS A 44 9.89 3.16 -6.57
C LYS A 44 10.40 3.71 -5.22
N GLY A 45 10.88 4.97 -5.23
CA GLY A 45 11.35 5.67 -4.02
C GLY A 45 10.23 5.96 -3.02
N SER A 46 9.10 6.54 -3.46
CA SER A 46 7.98 6.83 -2.55
C SER A 46 7.33 5.55 -2.01
N ARG A 47 7.29 4.47 -2.80
CA ARG A 47 6.85 3.15 -2.33
C ARG A 47 7.79 2.54 -1.29
N GLN A 48 9.11 2.68 -1.47
CA GLN A 48 10.09 2.22 -0.49
C GLN A 48 9.99 3.00 0.82
N ALA A 49 9.80 4.32 0.74
CA ALA A 49 9.60 5.18 1.90
C ALA A 49 8.30 4.81 2.64
N PHE A 50 7.20 4.59 1.92
CA PHE A 50 5.94 4.09 2.47
C PHE A 50 6.13 2.77 3.22
N LEU A 51 6.76 1.78 2.59
CA LEU A 51 7.02 0.48 3.22
C LEU A 51 7.95 0.59 4.44
N LYS A 52 8.98 1.44 4.41
CA LYS A 52 9.84 1.68 5.58
C LYS A 52 9.05 2.29 6.74
N LYS A 53 8.22 3.30 6.48
CA LYS A 53 7.34 3.92 7.50
C LYS A 53 6.39 2.87 8.08
N ALA A 54 5.77 2.06 7.23
CA ALA A 54 4.88 0.97 7.63
C ALA A 54 5.58 -0.07 8.49
N GLN A 55 6.80 -0.49 8.14
CA GLN A 55 7.58 -1.45 8.92
C GLN A 55 7.87 -0.98 10.35
N GLY A 56 7.97 0.33 10.58
CA GLY A 56 8.20 0.89 11.92
C GLY A 56 6.98 0.88 12.85
N ILE A 57 5.77 0.76 12.31
CA ILE A 57 4.52 0.77 13.09
C ILE A 57 3.74 -0.54 13.03
N LEU A 58 4.01 -1.38 12.04
CA LEU A 58 3.34 -2.65 11.82
C LEU A 58 4.16 -3.80 12.43
N SER A 59 3.45 -4.78 12.96
CA SER A 59 4.06 -6.07 13.31
C SER A 59 4.56 -6.78 12.04
N ALA A 60 5.50 -7.71 12.19
CA ALA A 60 6.09 -8.45 11.07
C ALA A 60 5.02 -9.12 10.15
N ASP A 61 3.97 -9.71 10.74
CA ASP A 61 2.84 -10.30 10.00
C ASP A 61 2.05 -9.26 9.20
N GLN A 62 1.68 -8.15 9.83
CA GLN A 62 0.95 -7.05 9.20
C GLN A 62 1.78 -6.43 8.07
N TYR A 63 3.09 -6.24 8.29
CA TYR A 63 4.00 -5.72 7.28
C TYR A 63 4.19 -6.70 6.10
N ALA A 64 4.32 -8.00 6.37
CA ALA A 64 4.42 -9.02 5.34
C ALA A 64 3.16 -9.04 4.45
N LYS A 65 1.97 -8.98 5.05
CA LYS A 65 0.70 -8.86 4.33
C LYS A 65 0.61 -7.56 3.53
N LEU A 66 1.05 -6.43 4.11
CA LEU A 66 1.03 -5.13 3.42
C LEU A 66 1.92 -5.17 2.18
N LYS A 67 3.15 -5.69 2.33
CA LYS A 67 4.11 -5.86 1.25
C LYS A 67 3.59 -6.81 0.18
N ALA A 68 2.91 -7.89 0.57
CA ALA A 68 2.29 -8.83 -0.35
C ALA A 68 1.15 -8.19 -1.16
N GLU A 69 0.25 -7.42 -0.54
CA GLU A 69 -0.83 -6.72 -1.24
C GLU A 69 -0.29 -5.61 -2.17
N CYS A 70 0.76 -4.91 -1.73
CA CYS A 70 1.47 -3.93 -2.55
C CYS A 70 2.12 -4.60 -3.77
N ASN A 71 2.64 -5.83 -3.64
CA ASN A 71 3.30 -6.55 -4.73
C ASN A 71 2.31 -7.28 -5.64
N LYS A 72 1.18 -7.79 -5.11
CA LYS A 72 0.13 -8.45 -5.89
C LYS A 72 -0.56 -7.54 -6.89
N SER A 73 -0.61 -6.23 -6.60
CA SER A 73 -1.07 -5.23 -7.56
C SER A 73 -0.16 -5.11 -8.81
N ALA A 74 1.00 -5.77 -8.83
CA ALA A 74 1.84 -5.92 -10.01
C ALA A 74 1.58 -7.21 -10.82
N THR A 75 0.86 -8.20 -10.27
CA THR A 75 0.75 -9.55 -10.86
C THR A 75 -0.67 -10.07 -11.07
N LYS A 76 -1.73 -9.27 -10.91
CA LYS A 76 -3.08 -9.64 -11.40
C LYS A 76 -3.35 -9.04 -12.79
N THR A 77 -2.59 -9.53 -13.76
CA THR A 77 -3.15 -9.96 -15.05
C THR A 77 -3.57 -11.43 -14.83
N GLU A 78 -4.58 -11.91 -15.57
CA GLU A 78 -5.22 -13.25 -15.46
C GLU A 78 -6.43 -13.23 -14.49
N ALA A 79 -7.70 -13.29 -14.92
CA ALA A 79 -8.31 -13.64 -16.21
C ALA A 79 -9.36 -12.60 -16.64
#